data_AF-A0A645EYT8-F1
#
_entry.id   AF-A0A645EYT8-F1
#
_cell.length_a   1.000
_cell.length_b   1.000
_cell.length_c   1.000
_cell.angle_alpha   90.00
_cell.angle_beta   90.00
_cell.angle_gamma   90.00
#
_symmetry.space_group_name_H-M   'P 1'
#
loop_
_entity.id
_entity.type
_entity.pdbx_description
1 polymer ?
#
loop_
_entity_poly.entity_id
_entity_poly.type
_entity_poly.pdbx_seq_one_letter_code
_entity_poly.pdbx_strand_id
1 'polypeptide(L)'
;MNYQVHTVGALASAYGIIEVSSKIGIKASPLVFIAGALLGGLLPDIDNPDSKIGRLFILSGLIYKKFGHRYFFHSLLFVFITGALLSLFDFIFGAGVMIGMLSHLILDLIGLGNGVALLYPLNKNKISIRSTKHNKKTNI
;
A
#
# COMPACT_ATOMS: atom_id res chain seq x y z
N MET A 1 4.44 4.87 -7.23
CA MET A 1 4.01 5.53 -8.50
C MET A 1 3.31 6.83 -8.11
N ASN A 2 2.35 7.38 -8.87
CA ASN A 2 1.50 8.47 -8.36
C ASN A 2 0.20 7.89 -7.77
N TYR A 3 -0.52 8.70 -6.98
CA TYR A 3 -1.74 8.26 -6.29
C TYR A 3 -2.83 7.69 -7.23
N GLN A 4 -2.94 8.19 -8.47
CA GLN A 4 -3.95 7.72 -9.42
C GLN A 4 -3.75 6.24 -9.75
N VAL A 5 -2.50 5.81 -9.92
CA VAL A 5 -2.23 4.39 -10.21
C VAL A 5 -2.58 3.51 -9.01
N HIS A 6 -2.31 3.97 -7.80
CA HIS A 6 -2.67 3.24 -6.59
C HIS A 6 -4.20 3.20 -6.36
N THR A 7 -4.92 4.28 -6.69
CA THR A 7 -6.39 4.30 -6.68
C THR A 7 -6.98 3.31 -7.70
N VAL A 8 -6.50 3.32 -8.94
CA VAL A 8 -6.96 2.40 -9.98
C VAL A 8 -6.63 0.95 -9.61
N GLY A 9 -5.44 0.70 -9.07
CA GLY A 9 -5.05 -0.61 -8.56
C GLY A 9 -5.98 -1.12 -7.46
N ALA A 10 -6.28 -0.28 -6.47
CA ALA A 10 -7.20 -0.62 -5.39
C ALA A 10 -8.60 -0.95 -5.90
N LEU A 11 -9.14 -0.16 -6.84
CA LEU A 11 -10.45 -0.44 -7.46
C LEU A 11 -10.45 -1.75 -8.24
N ALA A 12 -9.40 -1.99 -9.04
CA ALA A 12 -9.28 -3.21 -9.83
C ALA A 12 -9.18 -4.45 -8.93
N SER A 13 -8.37 -4.39 -7.87
CA SER A 13 -8.29 -5.47 -6.87
C SER A 13 -9.62 -5.66 -6.13
N ALA A 14 -10.29 -4.57 -5.76
CA ALA A 14 -11.58 -4.66 -5.08
C ALA A 14 -12.64 -5.33 -5.94
N TYR A 15 -12.77 -4.91 -7.20
CA TYR A 15 -13.67 -5.51 -8.17
C TYR A 15 -13.39 -7.00 -8.37
N GLY A 16 -12.12 -7.37 -8.57
CA GLY A 16 -11.72 -8.77 -8.73
C GLY A 16 -12.11 -9.64 -7.53
N ILE A 17 -11.91 -9.16 -6.30
CA ILE A 17 -12.32 -9.88 -5.09
C ILE A 17 -13.84 -9.98 -4.97
N ILE A 18 -14.59 -8.93 -5.28
CA ILE A 18 -16.06 -8.95 -5.25
C ILE A 18 -16.61 -9.98 -6.24
N GLU A 19 -16.07 -10.02 -7.46
CA GLU A 19 -16.48 -10.98 -8.49
C GLU A 19 -16.16 -12.43 -8.11
N VAL A 20 -15.01 -12.68 -7.49
CA VAL A 20 -14.68 -14.02 -6.97
C VAL A 20 -15.59 -14.38 -5.80
N SER A 21 -15.81 -13.44 -4.88
CA SER A 21 -16.64 -13.64 -3.68
C SER A 21 -18.09 -13.96 -4.04
N SER A 22 -18.66 -13.27 -5.03
CA SER A 22 -20.04 -13.50 -5.49
C SER A 22 -20.20 -14.90 -6.08
N LYS A 23 -19.22 -15.37 -6.87
CA LYS A 23 -19.24 -16.71 -7.49
C LYS A 23 -19.16 -17.84 -6.47
N ILE A 24 -18.50 -17.63 -5.34
CA ILE A 24 -18.37 -18.63 -4.27
C ILE A 24 -19.40 -18.43 -3.14
N GLY A 25 -20.39 -17.55 -3.34
CA GLY A 25 -21.52 -17.37 -2.43
C GLY A 25 -21.24 -16.52 -1.18
N ILE A 26 -20.11 -15.80 -1.13
CA ILE A 26 -19.82 -14.86 -0.05
C ILE A 26 -20.63 -13.58 -0.29
N LYS A 27 -21.55 -13.27 0.64
CA LYS A 27 -22.32 -12.03 0.64
C LYS A 27 -21.62 -11.00 1.53
N ALA A 28 -21.03 -9.99 0.93
CA ALA A 28 -20.43 -8.84 1.60
C ALA A 28 -20.95 -7.57 0.94
N SER A 29 -21.01 -6.46 1.69
CA SER A 29 -21.36 -5.15 1.12
C SER A 29 -20.25 -4.68 0.17
N PRO A 30 -20.49 -4.61 -1.16
CA PRO A 30 -19.46 -4.21 -2.12
C PRO A 30 -18.99 -2.77 -1.88
N LEU A 31 -19.91 -1.90 -1.47
CA LEU A 31 -19.61 -0.50 -1.21
C LEU A 31 -18.65 -0.33 -0.03
N VAL A 32 -18.88 -1.04 1.08
CA VAL A 32 -18.01 -0.99 2.26
C VAL A 32 -16.62 -1.53 1.93
N PHE A 33 -16.57 -2.62 1.16
CA PHE A 33 -15.31 -3.22 0.72
C PHE A 33 -14.51 -2.28 -0.20
N ILE A 34 -15.18 -1.66 -1.19
CA ILE A 34 -14.56 -0.68 -2.10
C ILE A 34 -14.07 0.55 -1.33
N ALA A 35 -14.86 1.08 -0.39
CA ALA A 35 -14.45 2.21 0.43
C ALA A 35 -13.19 1.89 1.24
N GLY A 36 -13.14 0.70 1.86
CA GLY A 36 -11.95 0.19 2.53
C GLY A 36 -10.76 0.09 1.59
N ALA A 37 -10.92 -0.55 0.42
CA ALA A 37 -9.85 -0.71 -0.55
C ALA A 37 -9.29 0.61 -1.06
N LEU A 38 -10.14 1.61 -1.33
CA LEU A 38 -9.70 2.95 -1.74
C LEU A 38 -8.87 3.63 -0.66
N LEU A 39 -9.33 3.58 0.60
CA LEU A 39 -8.57 4.13 1.73
C LEU A 39 -7.24 3.40 1.90
N GLY A 40 -7.25 2.06 1.86
CA GLY A 40 -6.05 1.25 1.95
C GLY A 40 -5.06 1.48 0.81
N GLY A 41 -5.52 1.70 -0.42
CA GLY A 41 -4.66 1.98 -1.57
C GLY A 41 -3.92 3.31 -1.47
N LEU A 42 -4.47 4.28 -0.73
CA LEU A 42 -3.89 5.60 -0.55
C LEU A 42 -3.10 5.75 0.75
N LEU A 43 -3.43 4.95 1.77
CA LEU A 43 -2.86 5.07 3.11
C LEU A 43 -1.32 4.95 3.15
N PRO A 44 -0.65 4.07 2.40
CA PRO A 44 0.81 3.97 2.45
C PRO A 44 1.53 5.27 2.02
N ASP A 45 1.00 6.00 1.04
CA ASP A 45 1.64 7.19 0.44
C ASP A 45 1.55 8.46 1.31
N ILE A 46 0.96 8.39 2.50
CA ILE A 46 0.94 9.51 3.45
C ILE A 46 2.35 9.80 3.99
N ASP A 47 3.30 8.88 3.80
CA ASP A 47 4.69 8.99 4.25
C ASP A 47 5.56 9.93 3.38
N ASN A 48 5.06 10.38 2.22
CA ASN A 48 5.80 11.20 1.28
C ASN A 48 5.26 12.64 1.23
N PRO A 49 5.95 13.64 1.82
CA PRO A 49 5.46 15.01 1.90
C PRO A 49 5.38 15.70 0.53
N ASP A 50 6.08 15.18 -0.48
CA ASP A 50 6.02 15.70 -1.85
C ASP A 50 4.84 15.13 -2.66
N SER A 51 4.12 14.14 -2.12
CA SER A 51 2.93 13.57 -2.76
C SER A 51 1.68 14.43 -2.49
N LYS A 52 0.67 14.35 -3.38
CA LYS A 52 -0.60 15.06 -3.15
C LYS A 52 -1.26 14.65 -1.84
N ILE A 53 -1.16 13.36 -1.49
CA ILE A 53 -1.76 12.78 -0.29
C ILE A 53 -0.94 13.15 0.95
N GLY A 54 0.38 13.03 0.89
CA GLY A 54 1.25 13.37 2.01
C GLY A 54 1.23 14.86 2.36
N ARG A 55 1.03 15.76 1.39
CA ARG A 55 0.80 17.19 1.68
C ARG A 55 -0.44 17.49 2.52
N LEU A 56 -1.45 16.61 2.47
CA LEU A 56 -2.65 16.75 3.32
C LEU A 56 -2.40 16.25 4.74
N PHE A 57 -1.34 15.46 4.94
CA PHE A 57 -1.00 14.90 6.23
C PHE A 57 0.11 15.71 6.89
N ILE A 58 -0.26 16.49 7.91
CA ILE A 58 0.65 17.42 8.62
C ILE A 58 1.92 16.72 9.14
N LEU A 59 1.79 15.44 9.51
CA LEU A 59 2.90 14.63 10.04
C LEU A 59 3.77 13.97 8.95
N SER A 60 3.44 14.12 7.67
CA SER A 60 4.14 13.46 6.56
C SER A 60 5.63 13.77 6.55
N GLY A 61 6.02 15.03 6.78
CA GLY A 61 7.43 15.43 6.86
C GLY A 61 8.18 14.79 8.03
N LEU A 62 7.52 14.64 9.19
CA LEU A 62 8.12 14.00 10.36
C LEU A 62 8.30 12.49 10.14
N ILE A 63 7.28 11.85 9.55
CA ILE A 63 7.31 10.43 9.16
C ILE A 63 8.43 10.18 8.16
N TYR A 64 8.52 11.00 7.12
CA TYR A 64 9.56 10.90 6.11
C TYR A 64 10.95 11.04 6.74
N LYS A 65 11.14 12.00 7.66
CA LYS A 65 12.42 12.18 8.35
C LYS A 65 12.78 10.99 9.26
N LYS A 66 11.79 10.38 9.91
CA LYS A 66 12.01 9.27 10.86
C LYS A 66 12.22 7.93 10.17
N PHE A 67 11.42 7.64 9.15
CA PHE A 67 11.37 6.33 8.50
C PHE A 67 11.89 6.33 7.07
N GLY A 68 11.78 7.46 6.36
CA GLY A 68 11.96 7.54 4.91
C GLY A 68 10.75 6.99 4.15
N HIS A 69 10.70 7.24 2.84
CA HIS A 69 9.64 6.70 1.98
C HIS A 69 9.84 5.20 1.69
N ARG A 70 8.74 4.44 1.69
CA ARG A 70 8.68 2.98 1.44
C ARG A 70 9.33 2.09 2.50
N TYR A 71 9.17 2.49 3.75
CA TYR A 71 9.57 1.71 4.93
C TYR A 71 8.34 1.32 5.76
N PHE A 72 8.08 2.01 6.87
CA PHE A 72 7.05 1.60 7.83
C PHE A 72 5.65 1.47 7.22
N PHE A 73 5.19 2.50 6.49
CA PHE A 73 3.85 2.51 5.87
C PHE A 73 3.70 1.55 4.69
N HIS A 74 4.80 1.01 4.18
CA HIS A 74 4.82 0.05 3.06
C HIS A 74 5.28 -1.34 3.49
N SER A 75 5.29 -1.64 4.80
CA SER A 75 5.65 -2.96 5.30
C SER A 75 4.42 -3.87 5.42
N LEU A 76 4.65 -5.18 5.29
CA LEU A 76 3.59 -6.18 5.51
C LEU A 76 3.05 -6.11 6.94
N LEU A 77 3.91 -5.80 7.91
CA LEU A 77 3.48 -5.62 9.30
C LEU A 77 2.43 -4.50 9.41
N PHE A 78 2.68 -3.35 8.77
CA PHE A 78 1.74 -2.24 8.79
C PHE A 78 0.42 -2.58 8.09
N VAL A 79 0.48 -3.31 6.96
CA VAL A 79 -0.70 -3.85 6.27
C VAL A 79 -1.55 -4.71 7.19
N PHE A 80 -0.95 -5.72 7.82
CA PHE A 80 -1.70 -6.68 8.64
C PHE A 80 -2.20 -6.06 9.95
N ILE A 81 -1.42 -5.21 10.62
CA ILE A 81 -1.89 -4.52 11.83
C ILE A 81 -3.06 -3.60 11.49
N THR A 82 -2.94 -2.78 10.45
CA THR A 82 -4.00 -1.83 10.08
C THR A 82 -5.27 -2.56 9.66
N GLY A 83 -5.14 -3.56 8.79
CA GLY A 83 -6.26 -4.39 8.34
C GLY A 83 -6.93 -5.12 9.51
N ALA A 84 -6.14 -5.76 10.39
CA ALA A 84 -6.67 -6.48 11.54
C ALA A 84 -7.41 -5.56 12.53
N LEU A 85 -6.82 -4.41 12.87
CA LEU A 85 -7.44 -3.45 13.79
C LEU A 85 -8.76 -2.91 13.24
N LEU A 86 -8.83 -2.56 11.96
CA LEU A 86 -10.06 -2.08 11.34
C LEU A 86 -11.11 -3.18 11.21
N SER A 87 -10.68 -4.43 10.98
CA SER A 87 -11.55 -5.60 10.97
C SER A 87 -12.19 -5.92 12.32
N LEU A 88 -11.66 -5.41 13.44
CA LEU A 88 -12.31 -5.51 14.75
C LEU A 88 -13.59 -4.66 14.83
N PHE A 89 -13.68 -3.61 14.03
CA PHE A 89 -14.87 -2.73 13.98
C PHE A 89 -15.81 -3.13 12.84
N ASP A 90 -15.27 -3.37 11.65
CA ASP A 90 -16.01 -3.89 10.50
C ASP A 90 -15.06 -4.75 9.65
N PHE A 91 -15.32 -6.06 9.64
CA PHE A 91 -14.49 -7.04 8.95
C PHE A 91 -14.42 -6.79 7.44
N ILE A 92 -15.52 -6.38 6.80
CA ILE A 92 -15.55 -6.13 5.36
C ILE A 92 -14.72 -4.90 5.02
N PHE A 93 -14.85 -3.84 5.82
CA PHE A 93 -14.06 -2.64 5.67
C PHE A 93 -12.57 -2.89 5.88
N GLY A 94 -12.20 -3.57 6.98
CA GLY A 94 -10.80 -3.89 7.29
C GLY A 94 -10.16 -4.83 6.25
N ALA A 95 -10.90 -5.81 5.75
CA ALA A 95 -10.46 -6.66 4.64
C ALA A 95 -10.26 -5.82 3.35
N GLY A 96 -11.17 -4.90 3.06
CA GLY A 96 -11.03 -3.95 1.96
C GLY A 96 -9.75 -3.14 2.08
N VAL A 97 -9.49 -2.52 3.24
CA VAL A 97 -8.26 -1.75 3.52
C VAL A 97 -7.02 -2.60 3.28
N MET A 98 -6.99 -3.82 3.79
CA MET A 98 -5.87 -4.73 3.60
C MET A 98 -5.61 -5.02 2.12
N ILE A 99 -6.65 -5.30 1.33
CA ILE A 99 -6.55 -5.53 -0.12
C ILE A 99 -6.05 -4.28 -0.85
N GLY A 100 -6.56 -3.10 -0.50
CA GLY A 100 -6.08 -1.84 -1.03
C GLY A 100 -4.59 -1.63 -0.81
N MET A 101 -4.13 -1.81 0.44
CA MET A 101 -2.71 -1.67 0.79
C MET A 101 -1.84 -2.74 0.10
N LEU A 102 -2.29 -3.99 0.02
CA LEU A 102 -1.56 -5.04 -0.70
C LEU A 102 -1.40 -4.69 -2.18
N SER A 103 -2.45 -4.20 -2.83
CA SER A 103 -2.37 -3.74 -4.22
C SER A 103 -1.35 -2.60 -4.37
N HIS A 104 -1.31 -1.68 -3.40
CA HIS A 104 -0.33 -0.59 -3.37
C HIS A 104 1.11 -1.12 -3.32
N LEU A 105 1.40 -2.03 -2.39
CA LEU A 105 2.72 -2.65 -2.25
C LEU A 105 3.13 -3.39 -3.52
N ILE A 106 2.24 -4.19 -4.11
CA ILE A 106 2.50 -4.92 -5.36
C ILE A 106 2.85 -3.94 -6.49
N LEU A 107 2.07 -2.86 -6.65
CA LEU A 107 2.36 -1.84 -7.65
C LEU A 107 3.72 -1.18 -7.40
N ASP A 108 4.07 -0.88 -6.16
CA ASP A 108 5.36 -0.28 -5.82
C ASP A 108 6.56 -1.23 -5.95
N LEU A 109 6.35 -2.55 -5.85
CA LEU A 109 7.34 -3.59 -6.15
C LEU A 109 7.57 -3.73 -7.66
N ILE A 110 6.53 -3.55 -8.49
CA ILE A 110 6.61 -3.66 -9.96
C ILE A 110 7.08 -2.34 -10.59
N GLY A 111 6.70 -1.21 -9.99
CA GLY A 111 6.94 0.13 -10.49
C GLY A 111 8.41 0.51 -10.62
N LEU A 112 8.67 1.59 -11.37
CA LEU A 112 10.00 2.19 -11.46
C LEU A 112 10.32 2.88 -10.12
N GLY A 113 11.26 2.33 -9.34
CA GLY A 113 11.66 2.91 -8.05
C GLY A 113 12.68 2.07 -7.29
N ASN A 114 13.04 2.51 -6.08
CA ASN A 114 14.03 1.88 -5.21
C ASN A 114 13.51 0.63 -4.46
N GLY A 115 12.39 0.04 -4.89
CA GLY A 115 11.73 -1.07 -4.20
C GLY A 115 11.03 -0.69 -2.90
N VAL A 116 10.58 -1.71 -2.15
CA VAL A 116 9.82 -1.61 -0.90
C VAL A 116 10.45 -2.47 0.20
N ALA A 117 10.58 -1.94 1.42
CA ALA A 117 11.08 -2.70 2.57
C ALA A 117 9.96 -3.52 3.25
N LEU A 118 9.53 -4.60 2.60
CA LEU A 118 8.36 -5.41 3.01
C LEU A 118 8.43 -5.92 4.46
N LEU A 119 9.63 -6.24 4.95
CA LEU A 119 9.88 -6.82 6.27
C LEU A 119 10.28 -5.78 7.33
N TYR A 120 10.14 -4.48 7.04
CA TYR A 120 10.39 -3.44 8.05
C TYR A 120 9.41 -3.58 9.22
N PRO A 121 9.86 -3.48 10.50
CA PRO A 121 11.17 -3.02 10.96
C PRO A 121 12.23 -4.10 11.13
N LEU A 122 11.91 -5.39 10.92
CA LEU A 122 12.85 -6.51 11.09
C LEU A 122 13.99 -6.49 10.07
N ASN A 123 13.69 -6.04 8.84
CA ASN A 123 14.69 -5.90 7.79
C ASN A 123 14.42 -4.63 6.96
N LYS A 124 15.48 -3.86 6.68
CA LYS A 124 15.43 -2.61 5.92
C LYS A 124 15.69 -2.78 4.42
N ASN A 125 16.03 -3.98 3.97
CA ASN A 125 16.33 -4.26 2.57
C ASN A 125 15.08 -4.06 1.71
N LYS A 126 15.22 -3.24 0.67
CA LYS A 126 14.16 -3.00 -0.30
C LYS A 126 14.19 -4.08 -1.38
N ILE A 127 13.04 -4.63 -1.68
CA ILE A 127 12.83 -5.61 -2.75
C ILE A 127 12.15 -4.88 -3.91
N SER A 128 12.56 -5.18 -5.14
CA SER A 128 11.93 -4.71 -6.37
C SER A 128 11.88 -5.87 -7.36
N ILE A 129 10.74 -6.05 -8.03
CA ILE A 129 10.58 -7.07 -9.08
C ILE A 129 11.30 -6.61 -10.35
N ARG A 130 11.29 -5.31 -10.61
CA ARG A 130 12.01 -4.71 -11.72
C ARG A 130 13.40 -4.30 -11.24
N SER A 131 14.41 -5.11 -11.58
CA SER A 131 15.80 -4.79 -11.29
C SER A 131 16.26 -3.62 -12.15
N THR A 132 16.33 -2.42 -11.58
CA THR A 132 17.20 -1.38 -12.11
C THR A 132 18.60 -1.63 -11.55
N LYS A 133 19.32 -2.59 -12.15
CA LYS A 133 20.80 -2.53 -12.13
C LYS A 133 21.22 -1.24 -12.85
N HIS A 134 21.23 -0.12 -12.14
CA HIS A 134 22.13 0.96 -12.49
C HIS A 134 23.38 0.77 -11.67
N ASN A 135 24.33 0.07 -12.30
CA ASN A 135 25.71 -0.05 -11.87
C ASN A 135 26.20 1.38 -11.54
N LYS A 136 26.32 1.72 -10.25
CA LYS A 136 27.15 2.85 -9.87
C LYS A 136 28.56 2.45 -10.25
N LYS A 137 29.02 2.91 -11.42
CA LYS A 137 30.45 2.98 -11.71
C LYS A 137 31.05 3.80 -10.57
N THR A 138 31.74 3.13 -9.66
CA THR A 138 32.71 3.78 -8.78
C THR A 138 33.86 4.24 -9.68
N ASN A 139 33.75 5.45 -10.18
CA ASN A 139 34.90 6.23 -10.60
C ASN A 139 35.32 7.04 -9.38
N ILE A 140 36.48 6.70 -8.83
CA ILE A 140 37.56 7.50 -8.23
C ILE A 140 38.38 6.53 -7.38
#